data_AF-A0AAU7Z6Y5-F1
#
_entry.id   AF-A0AAU7Z6Y5-F1
#
_cell.length_a   1.000
_cell.length_b   1.000
_cell.length_c   1.000
_cell.angle_alpha   90.00
_cell.angle_beta   90.00
_cell.angle_gamma   90.00
#
_symmetry.space_group_name_H-M   'P 1'
#
loop_
_entity.id
_entity.type
_entity.pdbx_description
1 polymer ?
#
loop_
_entity_poly.entity_id
_entity_poly.type
_entity_poly.pdbx_seq_one_letter_code
_entity_poly.pdbx_strand_id
1 'polypeptide(L)'
;MSTTAQPEQAATPHSAKRSAALFSVLAAFAVTLLKLLTGLLTGSLGMLSEAAHSGIDLIAASITLFSVQVSDRPADADHTYGHGKIESLSAAIESVLMLGSCVWILTEAIRRIAHRQHLALNFSLWPFLVLLLSITVDYTRSRKLHRIAAETRSEALEADAIHFRTDIWSSIAVLLGLAASYIGERFQIPQLELADPIAAIIVSGIILHVTWNLARRTIDALTDATPIETRSQTRDIARDIAAIDGVLSVDRIRTRRAGPNYFADLTLGLPRNLTFQRSEQITMAATAAVRRHLPGADVVVHSIPTASIAESLHDRIRAVAARSNLAIHDVAVQEYNHELHVEQHLEVYENMSLSAAHALVTQLESDIRREIPEISTILTHIESEPATIERPASLERDRQLEVRLRRAAQAFPEILDIHEVFVTRAHNNGADRIQVNCHCTLPDDLPMSKVHEIITALENAFKLDCPEVSRLLIHPEPATDNRR
;
A
#
# COMPACT_ATOMS: atom_id res chain seq x y z
N MET A 1 25.15 -11.40 31.06
CA MET A 1 24.19 -10.93 32.08
C MET A 1 23.99 -9.44 31.86
N SER A 2 22.97 -9.08 31.09
CA SER A 2 22.52 -7.70 30.93
C SER A 2 21.01 -7.74 31.03
N THR A 3 20.50 -7.35 32.19
CA THR A 3 19.10 -7.29 32.54
C THR A 3 18.50 -6.09 31.83
N THR A 4 17.87 -6.31 30.68
CA THR A 4 17.09 -5.28 30.01
C THR A 4 15.78 -5.11 30.78
N ALA A 5 15.63 -3.97 31.44
CA ALA A 5 14.41 -3.57 32.10
C ALA A 5 13.22 -3.66 31.13
N GLN A 6 12.16 -4.36 31.53
CA GLN A 6 10.89 -4.37 30.81
C GLN A 6 10.31 -2.95 30.82
N PRO A 7 9.88 -2.41 29.67
CA PRO A 7 9.09 -1.19 29.67
C PRO A 7 7.73 -1.48 30.31
N GLU A 8 7.33 -0.57 31.18
CA GLU A 8 6.01 -0.43 31.79
C GLU A 8 4.88 -0.69 30.77
N GLN A 9 3.92 -1.55 31.14
CA GLN A 9 2.84 -2.05 30.29
C GLN A 9 1.92 -0.91 29.81
N ALA A 10 2.25 -0.27 28.70
CA ALA A 10 1.27 0.42 27.89
C ALA A 10 0.28 -0.63 27.35
N ALA A 11 -0.98 -0.56 27.79
CA ALA A 11 -2.06 -1.40 27.29
C ALA A 11 -2.05 -1.38 25.75
N THR A 12 -1.95 -2.54 25.10
CA THR A 12 -1.99 -2.62 23.63
C THR A 12 -3.30 -1.99 23.14
N PRO A 13 -3.32 -1.31 21.99
CA PRO A 13 -4.51 -0.58 21.51
C PRO A 13 -5.78 -1.47 21.44
N HIS A 14 -5.62 -2.77 21.19
CA HIS A 14 -6.71 -3.77 21.24
C HIS A 14 -7.33 -3.94 22.64
N SER A 15 -6.50 -3.98 23.69
CA SER A 15 -6.98 -4.14 25.07
C SER A 15 -7.78 -2.92 25.54
N ALA A 16 -7.39 -1.71 25.10
CA ALA A 16 -8.11 -0.47 25.38
C ALA A 16 -9.49 -0.46 24.71
N LYS A 17 -9.59 -0.84 23.42
CA LYS A 17 -10.89 -0.95 22.71
C LYS A 17 -11.85 -1.90 23.41
N ARG A 18 -11.39 -3.10 23.72
CA ARG A 18 -12.21 -4.13 24.38
C ARG A 18 -12.65 -3.71 25.77
N SER A 19 -11.77 -3.08 26.54
CA SER A 19 -12.10 -2.56 27.87
C SER A 19 -13.14 -1.44 27.80
N ALA A 20 -13.04 -0.54 26.83
CA ALA A 20 -14.00 0.53 26.59
C ALA A 20 -15.39 -0.02 26.24
N ALA A 21 -15.46 -0.95 25.30
CA ALA A 21 -16.71 -1.59 24.90
C ALA A 21 -17.33 -2.39 26.06
N LEU A 22 -16.53 -3.11 26.84
CA LEU A 22 -17.03 -3.85 28.00
C LEU A 22 -17.58 -2.90 29.08
N PHE A 23 -16.89 -1.79 29.34
CA PHE A 23 -17.39 -0.75 30.22
C PHE A 23 -18.72 -0.16 29.72
N SER A 24 -18.84 0.06 28.40
CA SER A 24 -20.07 0.53 27.74
C SER A 24 -21.25 -0.40 28.04
N VAL A 25 -21.06 -1.70 27.83
CA VAL A 25 -22.07 -2.75 28.06
C VAL A 25 -22.46 -2.84 29.54
N LEU A 26 -21.49 -2.86 30.46
CA LEU A 26 -21.77 -2.93 31.90
C LEU A 26 -22.54 -1.70 32.39
N ALA A 27 -22.17 -0.50 31.90
CA ALA A 27 -22.87 0.73 32.21
C ALA A 27 -24.31 0.72 31.65
N ALA A 28 -24.49 0.30 30.38
CA ALA A 28 -25.81 0.17 29.77
C ALA A 28 -26.69 -0.80 30.54
N PHE A 29 -26.16 -1.97 30.91
CA PHE A 29 -26.88 -2.97 31.68
C PHE A 29 -27.33 -2.42 33.04
N ALA A 30 -26.44 -1.74 33.77
CA ALA A 30 -26.75 -1.15 35.07
C ALA A 30 -27.84 -0.07 34.97
N VAL A 31 -27.77 0.81 33.95
CA VAL A 31 -28.76 1.87 33.72
C VAL A 31 -30.12 1.28 33.34
N THR A 32 -30.15 0.31 32.41
CA THR A 32 -31.39 -0.35 31.97
C THR A 32 -32.07 -1.08 33.13
N LEU A 33 -31.30 -1.80 33.95
CA LEU A 33 -31.84 -2.48 35.14
C LEU A 33 -32.41 -1.49 36.15
N LEU A 34 -31.68 -0.39 36.42
CA LEU A 34 -32.14 0.65 37.35
C LEU A 34 -33.43 1.32 36.84
N LYS A 35 -33.51 1.64 35.54
CA LYS A 35 -34.70 2.23 34.92
C LYS A 35 -35.90 1.27 34.99
N LEU A 36 -35.69 0.00 34.66
CA LEU A 36 -36.73 -1.04 34.70
C LEU A 36 -37.28 -1.25 36.12
N LEU A 37 -36.40 -1.43 37.12
CA LEU A 37 -36.81 -1.59 38.52
C LEU A 37 -37.59 -0.38 39.01
N THR A 38 -37.13 0.82 38.66
CA THR A 38 -37.83 2.06 39.02
C THR A 38 -39.21 2.13 38.35
N GLY A 39 -39.33 1.75 37.07
CA GLY A 39 -40.62 1.71 36.38
C GLY A 39 -41.61 0.72 36.99
N LEU A 40 -41.14 -0.48 37.36
CA LEU A 40 -41.98 -1.50 38.01
C LEU A 40 -42.42 -1.08 39.42
N LEU A 41 -41.50 -0.53 40.22
CA LEU A 41 -41.78 -0.11 41.60
C LEU A 41 -42.69 1.13 41.67
N THR A 42 -42.54 2.06 40.72
CA THR A 42 -43.36 3.28 40.66
C THR A 42 -44.67 3.08 39.89
N GLY A 43 -44.82 1.97 39.16
CA GLY A 43 -45.92 1.76 38.22
C GLY A 43 -45.93 2.77 37.06
N SER A 44 -44.81 3.48 36.82
CA SER A 44 -44.72 4.55 35.83
C SER A 44 -44.54 3.98 34.42
N LEU A 45 -45.58 4.10 33.60
CA LEU A 45 -45.51 3.76 32.17
C LEU A 45 -44.42 4.55 31.42
N GLY A 46 -44.18 5.81 31.80
CA GLY A 46 -43.11 6.63 31.21
C GLY A 46 -41.73 6.07 31.52
N MET A 47 -41.51 5.61 32.75
CA MET A 47 -40.23 5.02 33.16
C MET A 47 -40.02 3.62 32.54
N LEU A 48 -41.09 2.85 32.34
CA LEU A 48 -41.02 1.58 31.61
C LEU A 48 -40.70 1.79 30.12
N SER A 49 -41.21 2.86 29.50
CA SER A 49 -40.85 3.25 28.13
C SER A 49 -39.36 3.65 28.03
N GLU A 50 -38.87 4.41 28.99
CA GLU A 50 -37.46 4.82 29.08
C GLU A 50 -36.53 3.63 29.34
N ALA A 51 -36.97 2.64 30.12
CA ALA A 51 -36.25 1.39 30.30
C ALA A 51 -36.19 0.55 29.01
N ALA A 52 -37.27 0.53 28.22
CA ALA A 52 -37.29 -0.14 26.92
C ALA A 52 -36.31 0.50 25.93
N HIS A 53 -36.21 1.84 25.92
CA HIS A 53 -35.23 2.56 25.13
C HIS A 53 -33.79 2.18 25.52
N SER A 54 -33.45 2.23 26.81
CA SER A 54 -32.13 1.77 27.28
C SER A 54 -31.88 0.27 27.06
N GLY A 55 -32.92 -0.54 26.88
CA GLY A 55 -32.80 -1.91 26.39
C GLY A 55 -32.23 -2.00 24.98
N ILE A 56 -32.65 -1.12 24.07
CA ILE A 56 -32.09 -1.00 22.72
C ILE A 56 -30.63 -0.54 22.80
N ASP A 57 -30.30 0.38 23.70
CA ASP A 57 -28.93 0.85 23.92
C ASP A 57 -28.00 -0.26 24.41
N LEU A 58 -28.50 -1.12 25.30
CA LEU A 58 -27.76 -2.30 25.76
C LEU A 58 -27.50 -3.28 24.60
N ILE A 59 -28.48 -3.47 23.71
CA ILE A 59 -28.30 -4.29 22.50
C ILE A 59 -27.23 -3.67 21.59
N ALA A 60 -27.31 -2.36 21.33
CA ALA A 60 -26.32 -1.63 20.54
C ALA A 60 -24.90 -1.77 21.12
N ALA A 61 -24.71 -1.46 22.41
CA ALA A 61 -23.41 -1.60 23.07
C ALA A 61 -22.88 -3.06 23.05
N SER A 62 -23.77 -4.05 23.12
CA SER A 62 -23.41 -5.47 23.02
C SER A 62 -22.94 -5.83 21.60
N ILE A 63 -23.58 -5.27 20.57
CA ILE A 63 -23.14 -5.39 19.17
C ILE A 63 -21.77 -4.74 19.00
N THR A 64 -21.53 -3.55 19.57
CA THR A 64 -20.22 -2.89 19.56
C THR A 64 -19.14 -3.76 20.21
N LEU A 65 -19.41 -4.34 21.38
CA LEU A 65 -18.47 -5.23 22.07
C LEU A 65 -18.16 -6.49 21.26
N PHE A 66 -19.17 -7.13 20.68
CA PHE A 66 -18.98 -8.28 19.81
C PHE A 66 -18.15 -7.89 18.58
N SER A 67 -18.48 -6.78 17.95
CA SER A 67 -17.79 -6.26 16.77
C SER A 67 -16.31 -6.04 17.02
N VAL A 68 -15.95 -5.33 18.10
CA VAL A 68 -14.55 -5.12 18.51
C VAL A 68 -13.81 -6.44 18.77
N GLN A 69 -14.48 -7.43 19.36
CA GLN A 69 -13.85 -8.73 19.63
C GLN A 69 -13.59 -9.55 18.38
N VAL A 70 -14.43 -9.42 17.36
CA VAL A 70 -14.26 -10.15 16.10
C VAL A 70 -13.37 -9.39 15.13
N SER A 71 -13.48 -8.05 15.06
CA SER A 71 -12.68 -7.21 14.14
C SER A 71 -11.19 -7.25 14.44
N ASP A 72 -10.81 -7.41 15.71
CA ASP A 72 -9.43 -7.52 16.16
C ASP A 72 -8.80 -8.90 15.83
N ARG A 73 -9.55 -9.83 15.25
CA ARG A 73 -8.98 -11.12 14.80
C ARG A 73 -8.11 -10.92 13.55
N PRO A 74 -6.94 -11.57 13.49
CA PRO A 74 -6.10 -11.54 12.29
C PRO A 74 -6.81 -12.16 11.08
N ALA A 75 -6.20 -12.03 9.90
CA ALA A 75 -6.66 -12.70 8.70
C ALA A 75 -6.66 -14.23 8.88
N ASP A 76 -7.69 -14.87 8.36
CA ASP A 76 -7.84 -16.33 8.31
C ASP A 76 -8.20 -16.80 6.89
N ALA A 77 -8.45 -18.10 6.72
CA ALA A 77 -8.74 -18.68 5.41
C ALA A 77 -10.05 -18.18 4.79
N ASP A 78 -11.05 -17.87 5.62
CA ASP A 78 -12.36 -17.37 5.17
C ASP A 78 -12.34 -15.84 4.97
N HIS A 79 -11.45 -15.14 5.68
CA HIS A 79 -11.28 -13.68 5.65
C HIS A 79 -9.80 -13.29 5.48
N THR A 80 -9.31 -13.39 4.25
CA THR A 80 -7.89 -13.15 3.89
C THR A 80 -7.42 -11.71 4.10
N TYR A 81 -8.34 -10.74 4.10
CA TYR A 81 -8.06 -9.33 4.43
C TYR A 81 -8.30 -8.99 5.91
N GLY A 82 -8.63 -10.00 6.73
CA GLY A 82 -9.00 -9.82 8.13
C GLY A 82 -10.45 -9.40 8.34
N HIS A 83 -10.77 -9.16 9.60
CA HIS A 83 -12.15 -8.98 10.09
C HIS A 83 -12.54 -7.50 10.29
N GLY A 84 -11.70 -6.55 9.86
CA GLY A 84 -11.89 -5.12 10.14
C GLY A 84 -13.22 -4.54 9.66
N LYS A 85 -13.81 -5.05 8.57
CA LYS A 85 -15.11 -4.60 8.05
C LYS A 85 -16.29 -4.87 9.00
N ILE A 86 -16.10 -5.73 10.01
CA ILE A 86 -17.14 -6.00 11.01
C ILE A 86 -17.43 -4.74 11.85
N GLU A 87 -16.43 -3.88 12.08
CA GLU A 87 -16.67 -2.58 12.75
C GLU A 87 -17.56 -1.67 11.93
N SER A 88 -17.33 -1.60 10.62
CA SER A 88 -18.19 -0.85 9.71
C SER A 88 -19.60 -1.46 9.67
N LEU A 89 -19.71 -2.79 9.67
CA LEU A 89 -21.02 -3.45 9.72
C LEU A 89 -21.78 -3.16 11.01
N SER A 90 -21.13 -3.19 12.18
CA SER A 90 -21.79 -2.85 13.44
C SER A 90 -22.21 -1.39 13.49
N ALA A 91 -21.36 -0.47 13.04
CA ALA A 91 -21.71 0.95 12.94
C ALA A 91 -22.91 1.19 12.01
N ALA A 92 -23.10 0.36 10.97
CA ALA A 92 -24.23 0.46 10.06
C ALA A 92 -25.51 -0.01 10.75
N ILE A 93 -25.45 -1.13 11.47
CA ILE A 93 -26.58 -1.64 12.26
C ILE A 93 -26.98 -0.63 13.33
N GLU A 94 -26.02 -0.06 14.06
CA GLU A 94 -26.26 0.99 15.06
C GLU A 94 -26.91 2.24 14.43
N SER A 95 -26.44 2.66 13.26
CA SER A 95 -27.06 3.77 12.52
C SER A 95 -28.53 3.49 12.17
N VAL A 96 -28.85 2.25 11.78
CA VAL A 96 -30.24 1.84 11.50
C VAL A 96 -31.10 1.84 12.77
N LEU A 97 -30.58 1.33 13.90
CA LEU A 97 -31.27 1.38 15.19
C LEU A 97 -31.55 2.83 15.64
N MET A 98 -30.57 3.72 15.44
CA MET A 98 -30.71 5.14 15.76
C MET A 98 -31.72 5.84 14.85
N LEU A 99 -31.74 5.54 13.54
CA LEU A 99 -32.79 6.03 12.62
C LEU A 99 -34.18 5.54 13.04
N GLY A 100 -34.30 4.27 13.39
CA GLY A 100 -35.56 3.69 13.88
C GLY A 100 -36.06 4.41 15.14
N SER A 101 -35.15 4.67 16.08
CA SER A 101 -35.46 5.40 17.32
C SER A 101 -35.88 6.86 17.04
N CYS A 102 -35.21 7.56 16.12
CA CYS A 102 -35.63 8.89 15.67
C CYS A 102 -37.04 8.92 15.10
N VAL A 103 -37.36 7.98 14.21
CA VAL A 103 -38.69 7.88 13.59
C VAL A 103 -39.74 7.60 14.66
N TRP A 104 -39.45 6.71 15.61
CA TRP A 104 -40.34 6.43 16.74
C TRP A 104 -40.59 7.67 17.61
N ILE A 105 -39.54 8.40 17.99
CA ILE A 105 -39.67 9.63 18.80
C ILE A 105 -40.50 10.68 18.05
N LEU A 106 -40.28 10.81 16.74
CA LEU A 106 -41.00 11.77 15.92
C LEU A 106 -42.49 11.43 15.81
N THR A 107 -42.84 10.15 15.58
CA THR A 107 -44.23 9.71 15.51
C THR A 107 -44.94 9.87 16.85
N GLU A 108 -44.27 9.55 17.96
CA GLU A 108 -44.80 9.72 19.31
C GLU A 108 -45.02 11.20 19.67
N ALA A 109 -44.06 12.08 19.33
CA ALA A 109 -44.20 13.52 19.54
C ALA A 109 -45.38 14.11 18.75
N ILE A 110 -45.53 13.73 17.47
CA ILE A 110 -46.67 14.16 16.63
C ILE A 110 -47.99 13.64 17.23
N ARG A 111 -48.04 12.38 17.65
CA ARG A 111 -49.24 11.78 18.25
C ARG A 111 -49.67 12.52 19.52
N ARG A 112 -48.70 12.91 20.37
CA ARG A 112 -48.95 13.68 21.61
C ARG A 112 -49.52 15.06 21.32
N ILE A 113 -49.01 15.76 20.30
CA ILE A 113 -49.58 17.05 19.86
C ILE A 113 -51.02 16.85 19.37
N ALA A 114 -51.28 15.79 18.59
CA ALA A 114 -52.59 15.54 17.99
C ALA A 114 -53.67 15.13 19.01
N HIS A 115 -53.33 14.36 20.04
CA HIS A 115 -54.31 13.80 20.99
C HIS A 115 -54.44 14.58 22.30
N ARG A 116 -53.67 15.67 22.50
CA ARG A 116 -53.60 16.45 23.75
C ARG A 116 -53.61 15.55 25.00
N GLN A 117 -52.76 14.54 25.01
CA GLN A 117 -52.66 13.63 26.15
C GLN A 117 -52.09 14.40 27.35
N HIS A 118 -52.94 14.66 28.34
CA HIS A 118 -52.50 15.14 29.64
C HIS A 118 -51.71 14.02 30.33
N LEU A 119 -50.43 14.25 30.59
CA LEU A 119 -49.66 13.40 31.47
C LEU A 119 -50.17 13.63 32.89
N ALA A 120 -50.78 12.62 33.49
CA ALA A 120 -50.98 12.59 34.94
C ALA A 120 -49.58 12.45 35.60
N LEU A 121 -48.90 13.58 35.80
CA LEU A 121 -47.61 13.64 36.48
C LEU A 121 -47.85 13.42 37.99
N ASN A 122 -47.89 12.16 38.41
CA ASN A 122 -47.68 11.83 39.81
C ASN A 122 -46.21 12.16 40.15
N PHE A 123 -45.99 13.35 40.70
CA PHE A 123 -44.65 13.85 41.03
C PHE A 123 -44.00 12.97 42.09
N SER A 124 -43.04 12.15 41.67
CA SER A 124 -42.11 11.47 42.54
C SER A 124 -40.71 11.98 42.22
N LEU A 125 -39.93 12.35 43.23
CA LEU A 125 -38.54 12.81 43.08
C LEU A 125 -37.63 11.69 42.54
N TRP A 126 -38.04 10.43 42.71
CA TRP A 126 -37.21 9.26 42.43
C TRP A 126 -36.89 9.06 40.93
N PRO A 127 -37.86 9.09 39.99
CA PRO A 127 -37.57 9.04 38.55
C PRO A 127 -36.61 10.14 38.05
N PHE A 128 -36.70 11.35 38.58
CA PHE A 128 -35.81 12.45 38.21
C PHE A 128 -34.35 12.19 38.63
N LEU A 129 -34.13 11.64 39.82
CA LEU A 129 -32.79 11.26 40.28
C LEU A 129 -32.20 10.15 39.40
N VAL A 130 -33.01 9.16 39.02
CA VAL A 130 -32.57 8.08 38.12
C VAL A 130 -32.22 8.61 36.73
N LEU A 131 -33.00 9.53 36.19
CA LEU A 131 -32.73 10.17 34.90
C LEU A 131 -31.43 10.99 34.94
N LEU A 132 -31.22 11.78 36.00
CA LEU A 132 -29.98 12.56 36.18
C LEU A 132 -28.75 11.65 36.30
N LEU A 133 -28.88 10.52 37.00
CA LEU A 133 -27.82 9.51 37.09
C LEU A 133 -27.52 8.90 35.71
N SER A 134 -28.55 8.57 34.92
CA SER A 134 -28.38 8.07 33.54
C SER A 134 -27.55 9.04 32.71
N ILE A 135 -27.96 10.31 32.64
CA ILE A 135 -27.25 11.36 31.88
C ILE A 135 -25.76 11.44 32.30
N THR A 136 -25.48 11.32 33.59
CA THR A 136 -24.11 11.35 34.11
C THR A 136 -23.31 10.13 33.63
N VAL A 137 -23.90 8.94 33.69
CA VAL A 137 -23.28 7.70 33.20
C VAL A 137 -23.03 7.79 31.69
N ASP A 138 -24.02 8.22 30.93
CA ASP A 138 -23.94 8.34 29.46
C ASP A 138 -22.87 9.36 29.05
N TYR A 139 -22.73 10.47 29.80
CA TYR A 139 -21.65 11.44 29.61
C TYR A 139 -20.26 10.83 29.82
N THR A 140 -20.07 10.07 30.92
CA THR A 140 -18.79 9.41 31.17
C THR A 140 -18.45 8.36 30.12
N ARG A 141 -19.46 7.62 29.64
CA ARG A 141 -19.34 6.61 28.58
C ARG A 141 -18.97 7.25 27.26
N SER A 142 -19.75 8.22 26.78
CA SER A 142 -19.50 8.94 25.53
C SER A 142 -18.10 9.54 25.48
N ARG A 143 -17.63 10.16 26.58
CA ARG A 143 -16.29 10.75 26.64
C ARG A 143 -15.17 9.70 26.56
N LYS A 144 -15.30 8.57 27.26
CA LYS A 144 -14.31 7.48 27.21
C LYS A 144 -14.27 6.81 25.83
N LEU A 145 -15.44 6.49 25.27
CA LEU A 145 -15.53 5.86 23.96
C LEU A 145 -15.00 6.78 22.87
N HIS A 146 -15.36 8.07 22.88
CA HIS A 146 -14.88 9.02 21.88
C HIS A 146 -13.35 9.15 21.89
N ARG A 147 -12.74 9.20 23.08
CA ARG A 147 -11.27 9.23 23.22
C ARG A 147 -10.61 8.00 22.59
N ILE A 148 -11.09 6.80 22.94
CA ILE A 148 -10.50 5.54 22.48
C ILE A 148 -10.80 5.32 20.99
N ALA A 149 -11.99 5.70 20.51
CA ALA A 149 -12.33 5.69 19.10
C ALA A 149 -11.38 6.57 18.28
N ALA A 150 -11.04 7.77 18.76
CA ALA A 150 -10.09 8.66 18.10
C ALA A 150 -8.65 8.10 18.12
N GLU A 151 -8.21 7.53 19.24
CA GLU A 151 -6.87 6.93 19.39
C GLU A 151 -6.69 5.67 18.52
N THR A 152 -7.73 4.85 18.41
CA THR A 152 -7.67 3.54 17.74
C THR A 152 -8.34 3.50 16.37
N ARG A 153 -8.95 4.61 15.94
CA ARG A 153 -9.71 4.75 14.69
C ARG A 153 -10.80 3.68 14.53
N SER A 154 -11.52 3.39 15.61
CA SER A 154 -12.57 2.38 15.61
C SER A 154 -13.92 2.99 15.27
N GLU A 155 -14.51 2.53 14.16
CA GLU A 155 -15.79 3.02 13.67
C GLU A 155 -16.95 2.58 14.59
N ALA A 156 -16.87 1.36 15.12
CA ALA A 156 -17.86 0.84 16.06
C ALA A 156 -17.90 1.67 17.36
N LEU A 157 -16.74 1.96 17.95
CA LEU A 157 -16.68 2.79 19.17
C LEU A 157 -17.05 4.26 18.89
N GLU A 158 -16.77 4.77 17.69
CA GLU A 158 -17.17 6.12 17.29
C GLU A 158 -18.70 6.23 17.17
N ALA A 159 -19.33 5.25 16.53
CA ALA A 159 -20.79 5.18 16.39
C ALA A 159 -21.48 5.14 17.76
N ASP A 160 -21.05 4.24 18.65
CA ASP A 160 -21.57 4.10 20.01
C ASP A 160 -21.33 5.39 20.84
N ALA A 161 -20.17 6.06 20.67
CA ALA A 161 -19.90 7.36 21.31
C ALA A 161 -20.85 8.48 20.83
N ILE A 162 -21.10 8.54 19.52
CA ILE A 162 -22.00 9.52 18.90
C ILE A 162 -23.44 9.28 19.35
N HIS A 163 -23.87 8.01 19.39
CA HIS A 163 -25.19 7.62 19.86
C HIS A 163 -25.46 8.12 21.29
N PHE A 164 -24.56 7.86 22.23
CA PHE A 164 -24.75 8.35 23.60
C PHE A 164 -24.64 9.86 23.73
N ARG A 165 -23.83 10.50 22.87
CA ARG A 165 -23.79 11.96 22.83
C ARG A 165 -25.14 12.52 22.40
N THR A 166 -25.77 11.94 21.38
CA THR A 166 -27.10 12.36 20.94
C THR A 166 -28.17 12.08 21.97
N ASP A 167 -28.06 10.97 22.72
CA ASP A 167 -29.00 10.62 23.78
C ASP A 167 -28.93 11.59 24.98
N ILE A 168 -27.72 12.02 25.37
CA ILE A 168 -27.55 13.07 26.39
C ILE A 168 -28.25 14.37 25.98
N TRP A 169 -28.05 14.83 24.74
CA TRP A 169 -28.71 16.03 24.23
C TRP A 169 -30.23 15.86 24.18
N SER A 170 -30.70 14.66 23.83
CA SER A 170 -32.11 14.31 23.82
C SER A 170 -32.71 14.39 25.23
N SER A 171 -32.07 13.72 26.19
CA SER A 171 -32.47 13.71 27.59
C SER A 171 -32.51 15.11 28.20
N ILE A 172 -31.51 15.96 27.89
CA ILE A 172 -31.50 17.36 28.34
C ILE A 172 -32.66 18.16 27.74
N ALA A 173 -32.94 18.00 26.45
CA ALA A 173 -34.02 18.73 25.80
C ALA A 173 -35.40 18.29 26.29
N VAL A 174 -35.61 16.99 26.50
CA VAL A 174 -36.83 16.46 27.13
C VAL A 174 -36.97 16.97 28.56
N LEU A 175 -35.88 17.00 29.35
CA LEU A 175 -35.90 17.55 30.70
C LEU A 175 -36.30 19.04 30.71
N LEU A 176 -35.77 19.84 29.78
CA LEU A 176 -36.15 21.24 29.61
C LEU A 176 -37.61 21.39 29.15
N GLY A 177 -38.06 20.53 28.23
CA GLY A 177 -39.45 20.49 27.75
C GLY A 177 -40.45 20.15 28.87
N LEU A 178 -40.14 19.14 29.68
CA LEU A 178 -40.91 18.74 30.87
C LEU A 178 -40.91 19.84 31.94
N ALA A 179 -39.76 20.46 32.23
CA ALA A 179 -39.67 21.55 33.19
C ALA A 179 -40.50 22.77 32.74
N ALA A 180 -40.46 23.11 31.44
CA ALA A 180 -41.30 24.16 30.87
C ALA A 180 -42.79 23.81 30.93
N SER A 181 -43.16 22.58 30.60
CA SER A 181 -44.56 22.10 30.69
C SER A 181 -45.08 22.14 32.13
N TYR A 182 -44.26 21.76 33.11
CA TYR A 182 -44.60 21.85 34.53
C TYR A 182 -44.84 23.29 35.00
N ILE A 183 -43.99 24.24 34.59
CA ILE A 183 -44.18 25.66 34.87
C ILE A 183 -45.48 26.14 34.19
N GLY A 184 -45.75 25.69 32.96
CA GLY A 184 -47.00 25.95 32.24
C GLY A 184 -48.25 25.52 33.00
N GLU A 185 -48.24 24.30 33.54
CA GLU A 185 -49.35 23.76 34.35
C GLU A 185 -49.50 24.54 35.67
N ARG A 186 -48.39 24.84 36.36
CA ARG A 186 -48.39 25.55 37.65
C ARG A 186 -48.89 27.00 37.53
N PHE A 187 -48.58 27.68 36.43
CA PHE A 187 -48.96 29.07 36.19
C PHE A 187 -50.16 29.22 35.23
N GLN A 188 -50.82 28.11 34.85
CA GLN A 188 -51.94 28.06 33.90
C GLN A 188 -51.68 28.79 32.56
N ILE A 189 -50.52 28.55 31.96
CA ILE A 189 -50.18 29.06 30.62
C ILE A 189 -50.31 27.91 29.61
N PRO A 190 -51.41 27.83 28.83
CA PRO A 190 -51.71 26.68 27.96
C PRO A 190 -50.69 26.47 26.83
N GLN A 191 -49.91 27.51 26.52
CA GLN A 191 -48.91 27.50 25.45
C GLN A 191 -47.66 26.69 25.84
N LEU A 192 -47.36 26.56 27.13
CA LEU A 192 -46.18 25.83 27.61
C LEU A 192 -46.40 24.32 27.67
N GLU A 193 -47.65 23.83 27.62
CA GLU A 193 -47.96 22.39 27.56
C GLU A 193 -47.42 21.71 26.28
N LEU A 194 -47.23 22.48 25.20
CA LEU A 194 -46.66 22.00 23.94
C LEU A 194 -45.13 22.01 23.90
N ALA A 195 -44.46 22.50 24.96
CA ALA A 195 -43.01 22.64 24.98
C ALA A 195 -42.28 21.29 24.87
N ASP A 196 -42.79 20.25 25.52
CA ASP A 196 -42.18 18.90 25.52
C ASP A 196 -42.24 18.23 24.12
N PRO A 197 -43.41 18.13 23.44
CA PRO A 197 -43.45 17.61 22.07
C PRO A 197 -42.66 18.44 21.05
N ILE A 198 -42.63 19.77 21.19
CA ILE A 198 -41.84 20.63 20.29
C ILE A 198 -40.34 20.39 20.50
N ALA A 199 -39.87 20.29 21.75
CA ALA A 199 -38.49 19.96 22.06
C ALA A 199 -38.11 18.59 21.48
N ALA A 200 -38.97 17.58 21.63
CA ALA A 200 -38.76 16.24 21.07
C ALA A 200 -38.63 16.24 19.53
N ILE A 201 -39.44 17.04 18.81
CA ILE A 201 -39.33 17.19 17.35
C ILE A 201 -38.01 17.84 16.96
N ILE A 202 -37.61 18.93 17.63
CA ILE A 202 -36.37 19.65 17.34
C ILE A 202 -35.17 18.72 17.53
N VAL A 203 -35.12 18.00 18.65
CA VAL A 203 -34.06 17.04 18.94
C VAL A 203 -34.04 15.91 17.95
N SER A 204 -35.18 15.29 17.64
CA SER A 204 -35.25 14.20 16.67
C SER A 204 -34.71 14.64 15.30
N GLY A 205 -34.95 15.88 14.88
CA GLY A 205 -34.35 16.47 13.68
C GLY A 205 -32.82 16.58 13.74
N ILE A 206 -32.27 16.98 14.89
CA ILE A 206 -30.81 17.04 15.11
C ILE A 206 -30.20 15.64 15.06
N ILE A 207 -30.80 14.69 15.78
CA ILE A 207 -30.32 13.30 15.80
C ILE A 207 -30.39 12.72 14.38
N LEU A 208 -31.49 12.90 13.65
CA LEU A 208 -31.64 12.43 12.28
C LEU A 208 -30.53 12.95 11.36
N HIS A 209 -30.15 14.23 11.48
CA HIS A 209 -29.04 14.80 10.71
C HIS A 209 -27.69 14.15 11.05
N VAL A 210 -27.40 13.95 12.34
CA VAL A 210 -26.17 13.30 12.81
C VAL A 210 -26.11 11.85 12.35
N THR A 211 -27.21 11.10 12.52
CA THR A 211 -27.33 9.71 12.08
C THR A 211 -27.19 9.56 10.59
N TRP A 212 -27.78 10.46 9.79
CA TRP A 212 -27.64 10.43 8.34
C TRP A 212 -26.18 10.63 7.89
N ASN A 213 -25.44 11.48 8.59
CA ASN A 213 -24.01 11.69 8.32
C ASN A 213 -23.18 10.45 8.67
N LEU A 214 -23.47 9.81 9.82
CA LEU A 214 -22.81 8.57 10.23
C LEU A 214 -23.12 7.44 9.24
N ALA A 215 -24.40 7.21 8.93
CA ALA A 215 -24.84 6.18 8.00
C ALA A 215 -24.16 6.29 6.62
N ARG A 216 -24.04 7.49 6.07
CA ARG A 216 -23.32 7.71 4.81
C ARG A 216 -21.85 7.31 4.89
N ARG A 217 -21.14 7.71 5.96
CA ARG A 217 -19.73 7.33 6.16
C ARG A 217 -19.56 5.81 6.27
N THR A 218 -20.48 5.16 6.95
CA THR A 218 -20.41 3.71 7.12
C THR A 218 -20.72 2.96 5.82
N ILE A 219 -21.69 3.43 5.02
CA ILE A 219 -21.95 2.89 3.68
C ILE A 219 -20.73 3.08 2.78
N ASP A 220 -20.10 4.25 2.83
CA ASP A 220 -18.87 4.54 2.10
C ASP A 220 -17.75 3.54 2.49
N ALA A 221 -17.59 3.25 3.78
CA ALA A 221 -16.62 2.26 4.27
C ALA A 221 -16.95 0.83 3.78
N LEU A 222 -18.23 0.43 3.78
CA LEU A 222 -18.65 -0.90 3.30
C LEU A 222 -18.50 -1.07 1.79
N THR A 223 -18.67 0.01 1.02
CA THR A 223 -18.58 0.04 -0.45
C THR A 223 -17.17 0.29 -0.99
N ASP A 224 -16.16 0.26 -0.11
CA ASP A 224 -14.75 0.50 -0.44
C ASP A 224 -14.49 1.88 -1.07
N ALA A 225 -15.30 2.88 -0.70
CA ALA A 225 -15.11 4.25 -1.13
C ALA A 225 -13.79 4.82 -0.55
N THR A 226 -13.13 5.67 -1.35
CA THR A 226 -11.92 6.35 -0.88
C THR A 226 -12.26 7.27 0.30
N PRO A 227 -11.64 7.06 1.49
CA PRO A 227 -11.89 7.90 2.65
C PRO A 227 -11.66 9.37 2.34
N ILE A 228 -12.56 10.25 2.81
CA ILE A 228 -12.48 11.70 2.55
C ILE A 228 -11.14 12.27 3.04
N GLU A 229 -10.64 11.78 4.17
CA GLU A 229 -9.34 12.12 4.77
C GLU A 229 -8.17 11.81 3.81
N THR A 230 -8.27 10.68 3.12
CA THR A 230 -7.22 10.17 2.22
C THR A 230 -7.27 10.78 0.82
N ARG A 231 -8.38 11.40 0.40
CA ARG A 231 -8.48 12.00 -0.95
C ARG A 231 -7.38 13.01 -1.24
N SER A 232 -7.01 13.85 -0.26
CA SER A 232 -5.92 14.81 -0.42
C SER A 232 -4.56 14.07 -0.51
N GLN A 233 -4.37 13.08 0.36
CA GLN A 233 -3.18 12.25 0.41
C GLN A 233 -2.96 11.44 -0.88
N THR A 234 -4.01 10.97 -1.57
CA THR A 234 -3.87 10.24 -2.84
C THR A 234 -3.12 11.05 -3.89
N ARG A 235 -3.33 12.37 -3.93
CA ARG A 235 -2.62 13.26 -4.87
C ARG A 235 -1.14 13.42 -4.49
N ASP A 236 -0.85 13.49 -3.20
CA ASP A 236 0.53 13.59 -2.70
C ASP A 236 1.28 12.26 -2.88
N ILE A 237 0.61 11.12 -2.64
CA ILE A 237 1.12 9.78 -2.95
C ILE A 237 1.46 9.68 -4.44
N ALA A 238 0.56 10.10 -5.34
CA ALA A 238 0.80 10.08 -6.77
C ALA A 238 2.04 10.89 -7.15
N ARG A 239 2.20 12.08 -6.55
CA ARG A 239 3.37 12.96 -6.78
C ARG A 239 4.66 12.31 -6.29
N ASP A 240 4.66 11.74 -5.08
CA ASP A 240 5.83 11.11 -4.50
C ASP A 240 6.27 9.87 -5.27
N ILE A 241 5.31 9.07 -5.76
CA ILE A 241 5.59 7.89 -6.59
C ILE A 241 6.14 8.31 -7.95
N ALA A 242 5.54 9.33 -8.59
CA ALA A 242 6.01 9.84 -9.88
C ALA A 242 7.43 10.46 -9.80
N ALA A 243 7.89 10.84 -8.61
CA ALA A 243 9.24 11.34 -8.39
C ALA A 243 10.29 10.22 -8.20
N ILE A 244 9.89 8.96 -8.14
CA ILE A 244 10.81 7.82 -8.02
C ILE A 244 11.49 7.58 -9.38
N ASP A 245 12.83 7.54 -9.36
CA ASP A 245 13.62 7.20 -10.54
C ASP A 245 13.21 5.83 -11.11
N GLY A 246 12.91 5.80 -12.40
CA GLY A 246 12.42 4.61 -13.10
C GLY A 246 10.90 4.43 -13.11
N VAL A 247 10.09 5.31 -12.52
CA VAL A 247 8.63 5.34 -12.73
C VAL A 247 8.30 6.24 -13.91
N LEU A 248 7.71 5.69 -14.97
CA LEU A 248 7.30 6.44 -16.16
C LEU A 248 5.88 6.98 -16.04
N SER A 249 4.97 6.20 -15.48
CA SER A 249 3.58 6.59 -15.28
C SER A 249 2.99 5.97 -14.01
N VAL A 250 1.99 6.66 -13.46
CA VAL A 250 1.14 6.14 -12.39
C VAL A 250 -0.27 6.03 -12.95
N ASP A 251 -0.60 4.85 -13.48
CA ASP A 251 -1.82 4.64 -14.26
C ASP A 251 -3.05 4.56 -13.34
N ARG A 252 -2.87 3.99 -12.14
CA ARG A 252 -3.97 3.79 -11.20
C ARG A 252 -3.50 3.77 -9.76
N ILE A 253 -4.25 4.47 -8.92
CA ILE A 253 -4.16 4.39 -7.46
C ILE A 253 -5.56 4.12 -6.93
N ARG A 254 -5.73 3.00 -6.22
CA ARG A 254 -6.96 2.69 -5.48
C ARG A 254 -6.61 2.57 -4.02
N THR A 255 -7.40 3.20 -3.16
CA THR A 255 -7.24 3.09 -1.73
C THR A 255 -8.59 2.81 -1.09
N ARG A 256 -8.61 1.85 -0.18
CA ARG A 256 -9.79 1.51 0.63
C ARG A 256 -9.38 1.34 2.10
N ARG A 257 -10.36 1.31 2.98
CA ARG A 257 -10.19 1.13 4.42
C ARG A 257 -11.01 -0.06 4.89
N ALA A 258 -10.49 -0.84 5.83
CA ALA A 258 -11.27 -1.84 6.56
C ALA A 258 -10.92 -1.76 8.05
N GLY A 259 -11.86 -1.24 8.86
CA GLY A 259 -11.61 -0.93 10.26
C GLY A 259 -10.45 0.07 10.40
N PRO A 260 -9.41 -0.21 11.21
CA PRO A 260 -8.26 0.70 11.36
C PRO A 260 -7.22 0.61 10.21
N ASN A 261 -7.31 -0.39 9.33
CA ASN A 261 -6.28 -0.69 8.34
C ASN A 261 -6.59 -0.07 6.97
N TYR A 262 -5.54 0.34 6.26
CA TYR A 262 -5.61 0.84 4.88
C TYR A 262 -5.11 -0.21 3.91
N PHE A 263 -5.70 -0.23 2.72
CA PHE A 263 -5.25 -1.04 1.59
C PHE A 263 -5.05 -0.11 0.39
N ALA A 264 -3.96 -0.30 -0.34
CA ALA A 264 -3.65 0.46 -1.54
C ALA A 264 -3.22 -0.45 -2.69
N ASP A 265 -3.89 -0.31 -3.83
CA ASP A 265 -3.50 -0.97 -5.08
C ASP A 265 -2.94 0.07 -6.04
N LEU A 266 -1.71 -0.16 -6.50
CA LEU A 266 -0.99 0.69 -7.43
C LEU A 266 -0.79 -0.02 -8.77
N THR A 267 -0.88 0.73 -9.85
CA THR A 267 -0.46 0.29 -11.18
C THR A 267 0.55 1.29 -11.73
N LEU A 268 1.78 0.83 -11.95
CA LEU A 268 2.93 1.66 -12.32
C LEU A 268 3.48 1.24 -13.68
N GLY A 269 3.67 2.20 -14.58
CA GLY A 269 4.42 1.99 -15.82
C GLY A 269 5.92 2.10 -15.57
N LEU A 270 6.66 1.04 -15.86
CA LEU A 270 8.11 0.96 -15.69
C LEU A 270 8.80 0.73 -17.05
N PRO A 271 10.05 1.20 -17.27
CA PRO A 271 10.77 0.94 -18.51
C PRO A 271 10.91 -0.56 -18.82
N ARG A 272 10.74 -0.92 -20.09
CA ARG A 272 10.76 -2.32 -20.57
C ARG A 272 12.14 -2.98 -20.49
N ASN A 273 13.20 -2.19 -20.42
CA ASN A 273 14.59 -2.64 -20.34
C ASN A 273 15.12 -2.75 -18.89
N LEU A 274 14.26 -2.59 -17.88
CA LEU A 274 14.66 -2.80 -16.49
C LEU A 274 14.88 -4.27 -16.19
N THR A 275 15.91 -4.55 -15.39
CA THR A 275 16.09 -5.86 -14.77
C THR A 275 14.97 -6.12 -13.74
N PHE A 276 14.63 -7.39 -13.54
CA PHE A 276 13.63 -7.78 -12.55
C PHE A 276 14.01 -7.32 -11.12
N GLN A 277 15.30 -7.32 -10.79
CA GLN A 277 15.76 -6.82 -9.49
C GLN A 277 15.54 -5.30 -9.33
N ARG A 278 15.71 -4.51 -10.40
CA ARG A 278 15.48 -3.06 -10.36
C ARG A 278 13.99 -2.72 -10.28
N SER A 279 13.12 -3.49 -10.94
CA SER A 279 11.67 -3.30 -10.82
C SER A 279 11.17 -3.60 -9.40
N GLU A 280 11.74 -4.59 -8.70
CA GLU A 280 11.48 -4.85 -7.29
C GLU A 280 11.88 -3.64 -6.41
N GLN A 281 13.07 -3.08 -6.62
CA GLN A 281 13.52 -1.90 -5.87
C GLN A 281 12.59 -0.70 -6.02
N ILE A 282 12.11 -0.44 -7.25
CA ILE A 282 11.13 0.63 -7.52
C ILE A 282 9.81 0.33 -6.82
N THR A 283 9.36 -0.93 -6.86
CA THR A 283 8.14 -1.38 -6.18
C THR A 283 8.24 -1.19 -4.66
N MET A 284 9.38 -1.52 -4.05
CA MET A 284 9.63 -1.27 -2.63
C MET A 284 9.64 0.22 -2.30
N ALA A 285 10.24 1.06 -3.14
CA ALA A 285 10.24 2.51 -2.98
C ALA A 285 8.83 3.10 -3.07
N ALA A 286 8.01 2.63 -4.02
CA ALA A 286 6.62 3.04 -4.16
C ALA A 286 5.78 2.62 -2.94
N THR A 287 5.97 1.40 -2.44
CA THR A 287 5.34 0.92 -1.19
C THR A 287 5.73 1.79 0.00
N ALA A 288 7.00 2.17 0.12
CA ALA A 288 7.47 3.07 1.17
C ALA A 288 6.86 4.48 1.03
N ALA A 289 6.72 5.00 -0.19
CA ALA A 289 6.05 6.27 -0.45
C ALA A 289 4.59 6.26 0.02
N VAL A 290 3.82 5.21 -0.28
CA VAL A 290 2.45 5.05 0.22
C VAL A 290 2.43 5.02 1.75
N ARG A 291 3.32 4.23 2.39
CA ARG A 291 3.36 4.07 3.85
C ARG A 291 3.71 5.33 4.61
N ARG A 292 4.38 6.32 4.00
CA ARG A 292 4.61 7.64 4.60
C ARG A 292 3.32 8.42 4.80
N HIS A 293 2.37 8.30 3.86
CA HIS A 293 1.07 8.97 3.91
C HIS A 293 0.01 8.15 4.63
N LEU A 294 0.08 6.82 4.49
CA LEU A 294 -0.83 5.85 5.08
C LEU A 294 -0.05 4.81 5.92
N PRO A 295 0.28 5.15 7.19
CA PRO A 295 0.99 4.25 8.07
C PRO A 295 0.22 2.93 8.27
N GLY A 296 0.92 1.80 8.15
CA GLY A 296 0.33 0.47 8.30
C GLY A 296 -0.51 0.01 7.10
N ALA A 297 -0.47 0.72 5.96
CA ALA A 297 -1.15 0.27 4.76
C ALA A 297 -0.54 -1.03 4.20
N ASP A 298 -1.43 -1.94 3.81
CA ASP A 298 -1.11 -3.07 2.96
C ASP A 298 -1.15 -2.60 1.49
N VAL A 299 -0.04 -2.81 0.77
CA VAL A 299 0.18 -2.20 -0.55
C VAL A 299 0.50 -3.27 -1.56
N VAL A 300 -0.29 -3.34 -2.62
CA VAL A 300 -0.05 -4.19 -3.79
C VAL A 300 0.33 -3.30 -4.95
N VAL A 301 1.46 -3.60 -5.58
CA VAL A 301 1.96 -2.86 -6.74
C VAL A 301 1.98 -3.79 -7.95
N HIS A 302 1.29 -3.38 -9.00
CA HIS A 302 1.33 -4.04 -10.30
C HIS A 302 2.16 -3.19 -11.26
N SER A 303 3.32 -3.71 -11.68
CA SER A 303 4.18 -3.06 -12.66
C SER A 303 3.83 -3.48 -14.07
N ILE A 304 3.72 -2.52 -14.99
CA ILE A 304 3.48 -2.74 -16.42
C ILE A 304 4.71 -2.27 -17.19
N PRO A 305 5.29 -3.09 -18.09
CA PRO A 305 6.34 -2.63 -18.99
C PRO A 305 5.78 -1.57 -19.95
N THR A 306 6.35 -0.38 -19.95
CA THR A 306 5.88 0.79 -20.71
C THR A 306 7.01 1.35 -21.55
N ALA A 307 6.71 1.64 -22.82
CA ALA A 307 7.66 2.31 -23.71
C ALA A 307 7.95 3.73 -23.19
N SER A 308 9.23 4.08 -23.07
CA SER A 308 9.64 5.42 -22.68
C SER A 308 9.77 6.31 -23.92
N ILE A 309 9.47 7.61 -23.78
CA ILE A 309 9.70 8.58 -24.86
C ILE A 309 11.21 8.67 -25.19
N ALA A 310 12.08 8.41 -24.21
CA ALA A 310 13.53 8.44 -24.35
C ALA A 310 14.14 7.10 -24.79
N GLU A 311 13.33 6.11 -25.17
CA GLU A 311 13.81 4.78 -25.52
C GLU A 311 14.62 4.81 -26.84
N SER A 312 15.87 4.37 -26.78
CA SER A 312 16.72 4.27 -27.98
C SER A 312 16.27 3.11 -28.87
N LEU A 313 16.73 3.07 -30.13
CA LEU A 313 16.52 1.91 -31.01
C LEU A 313 17.08 0.62 -30.39
N HIS A 314 18.24 0.72 -29.73
CA HIS A 314 18.86 -0.40 -29.01
C HIS A 314 17.95 -0.91 -27.88
N ASP A 315 17.34 -0.01 -27.12
CA ASP A 315 16.41 -0.38 -26.04
C ASP A 315 15.14 -1.03 -26.58
N ARG A 316 14.59 -0.53 -27.70
CA ARG A 316 13.42 -1.14 -28.36
C ARG A 316 13.72 -2.56 -28.83
N ILE A 317 14.87 -2.78 -29.47
CA ILE A 317 15.30 -4.11 -29.93
C ILE A 317 15.44 -5.06 -28.73
N ARG A 318 16.11 -4.62 -27.66
CA ARG A 318 16.23 -5.40 -26.41
C ARG A 318 14.89 -5.66 -25.75
N ALA A 319 13.97 -4.71 -25.75
CA ALA A 319 12.63 -4.88 -25.18
C ALA A 319 11.81 -5.93 -25.93
N VAL A 320 11.95 -6.00 -27.27
CA VAL A 320 11.33 -7.05 -28.08
C VAL A 320 11.89 -8.43 -27.73
N ALA A 321 13.22 -8.55 -27.61
CA ALA A 321 13.85 -9.81 -27.21
C ALA A 321 13.43 -10.24 -25.80
N ALA A 322 13.44 -9.30 -24.83
CA ALA A 322 13.06 -9.55 -23.45
C ALA A 322 11.60 -10.01 -23.31
N ARG A 323 10.68 -9.54 -24.16
CA ARG A 323 9.28 -10.00 -24.21
C ARG A 323 9.16 -11.49 -24.47
N SER A 324 10.10 -12.07 -25.22
CA SER A 324 10.18 -13.49 -25.53
C SER A 324 11.18 -14.24 -24.63
N ASN A 325 11.67 -13.59 -23.56
CA ASN A 325 12.70 -14.10 -22.66
C ASN A 325 13.97 -14.55 -23.40
N LEU A 326 14.36 -13.79 -24.44
CA LEU A 326 15.58 -14.01 -25.21
C LEU A 326 16.65 -13.03 -24.74
N ALA A 327 17.85 -13.54 -24.48
CA ALA A 327 19.01 -12.74 -24.16
C ALA A 327 19.74 -12.37 -25.45
N ILE A 328 19.85 -11.07 -25.71
CA ILE A 328 20.64 -10.53 -26.82
C ILE A 328 21.73 -9.61 -26.30
N HIS A 329 22.89 -9.65 -26.94
CA HIS A 329 24.01 -8.75 -26.69
C HIS A 329 24.58 -8.24 -28.01
N ASP A 330 25.54 -7.31 -27.94
CA ASP A 330 26.21 -6.70 -29.09
C ASP A 330 25.27 -6.16 -30.19
N VAL A 331 24.16 -5.54 -29.76
CA VAL A 331 23.24 -4.87 -30.68
C VAL A 331 23.92 -3.64 -31.28
N ALA A 332 24.14 -3.67 -32.59
CA ALA A 332 24.65 -2.56 -33.38
C ALA A 332 23.61 -2.14 -34.42
N VAL A 333 23.39 -0.83 -34.55
CA VAL A 333 22.47 -0.25 -35.53
C VAL A 333 23.24 0.69 -36.44
N GLN A 334 23.18 0.45 -37.75
CA GLN A 334 23.83 1.26 -38.78
C GLN A 334 22.80 1.78 -39.77
N GLU A 335 22.96 3.01 -40.25
CA GLU A 335 22.14 3.59 -41.30
C GLU A 335 22.93 3.62 -42.62
N TYR A 336 22.35 3.04 -43.68
CA TYR A 336 22.88 3.10 -45.03
C TYR A 336 21.77 3.47 -46.01
N ASN A 337 21.96 4.52 -46.80
CA ASN A 337 20.95 5.02 -47.76
C ASN A 337 19.54 5.22 -47.17
N HIS A 338 19.45 5.71 -45.92
CA HIS A 338 18.19 5.87 -45.17
C HIS A 338 17.48 4.56 -44.79
N GLU A 339 18.17 3.43 -44.86
CA GLU A 339 17.72 2.16 -44.33
C GLU A 339 18.51 1.79 -43.08
N LEU A 340 17.81 1.28 -42.07
CA LEU A 340 18.46 0.79 -40.84
C LEU A 340 18.81 -0.70 -40.98
N HIS A 341 20.05 -1.01 -40.65
CA HIS A 341 20.58 -2.37 -40.59
C HIS A 341 20.96 -2.67 -39.14
N VAL A 342 20.50 -3.81 -38.64
CA VAL A 342 20.76 -4.25 -37.27
C VAL A 342 21.61 -5.50 -37.28
N GLU A 343 22.68 -5.50 -36.49
CA GLU A 343 23.46 -6.68 -36.16
C GLU A 343 23.30 -6.95 -34.65
N GLN A 344 23.12 -8.21 -34.27
CA GLN A 344 22.98 -8.59 -32.86
C GLN A 344 23.41 -10.03 -32.64
N HIS A 345 23.74 -10.37 -31.41
CA HIS A 345 23.97 -11.75 -30.99
C HIS A 345 22.78 -12.23 -30.15
N LEU A 346 22.32 -13.45 -30.41
CA LEU A 346 21.30 -14.14 -29.65
C LEU A 346 21.92 -15.32 -28.93
N GLU A 347 21.77 -15.34 -27.61
CA GLU A 347 22.18 -16.48 -26.79
C GLU A 347 21.08 -17.55 -26.79
N VAL A 348 21.49 -18.79 -27.04
CA VAL A 348 20.64 -19.99 -26.97
C VAL A 348 21.32 -21.08 -26.13
N TYR A 349 20.55 -22.08 -25.72
CA TYR A 349 21.09 -23.23 -25.00
C TYR A 349 22.00 -24.09 -25.88
N GLU A 350 23.12 -24.59 -25.35
CA GLU A 350 24.09 -25.43 -26.08
C GLU A 350 23.49 -26.71 -26.70
N ASN A 351 22.47 -27.27 -26.06
CA ASN A 351 21.81 -28.49 -26.52
C ASN A 351 20.66 -28.25 -27.50
N MET A 352 20.39 -26.99 -27.86
CA MET A 352 19.35 -26.63 -28.82
C MET A 352 19.77 -27.05 -30.23
N SER A 353 18.85 -27.64 -31.00
CA SER A 353 19.13 -27.91 -32.41
C SER A 353 19.25 -26.61 -33.20
N LEU A 354 20.12 -26.59 -34.21
CA LEU A 354 20.27 -25.44 -35.11
C LEU A 354 18.93 -25.03 -35.74
N SER A 355 18.07 -25.99 -36.08
CA SER A 355 16.74 -25.71 -36.63
C SER A 355 15.83 -24.98 -35.64
N ALA A 356 15.87 -25.33 -34.35
CA ALA A 356 15.09 -24.66 -33.32
C ALA A 356 15.63 -23.26 -33.02
N ALA A 357 16.95 -23.12 -32.93
CA ALA A 357 17.60 -21.82 -32.77
C ALA A 357 17.29 -20.89 -33.94
N HIS A 358 17.33 -21.39 -35.18
CA HIS A 358 16.99 -20.61 -36.37
C HIS A 358 15.51 -20.20 -36.41
N ALA A 359 14.60 -21.05 -35.93
CA ALA A 359 13.19 -20.69 -35.80
C ALA A 359 12.98 -19.55 -34.78
N LEU A 360 13.69 -19.58 -33.65
CA LEU A 360 13.67 -18.51 -32.64
C LEU A 360 14.18 -17.19 -33.22
N VAL A 361 15.31 -17.22 -33.94
CA VAL A 361 15.84 -16.04 -34.64
C VAL A 361 14.83 -15.49 -35.64
N THR A 362 14.26 -16.36 -36.48
CA THR A 362 13.27 -15.94 -37.49
C THR A 362 12.07 -15.24 -36.84
N GLN A 363 11.60 -15.75 -35.70
CA GLN A 363 10.53 -15.14 -34.94
C GLN A 363 10.95 -13.80 -34.34
N LEU A 364 12.12 -13.73 -33.71
CA LEU A 364 12.67 -12.51 -33.11
C LEU A 364 12.83 -11.40 -34.17
N GLU A 365 13.40 -11.71 -35.33
CA GLU A 365 13.54 -10.76 -36.43
C GLU A 365 12.20 -10.24 -36.93
N SER A 366 11.20 -11.14 -37.06
CA SER A 366 9.85 -10.74 -37.43
C SER A 366 9.23 -9.79 -36.39
N ASP A 367 9.41 -10.11 -35.11
CA ASP A 367 8.92 -9.28 -34.01
C ASP A 367 9.59 -7.89 -33.98
N ILE A 368 10.90 -7.83 -34.21
CA ILE A 368 11.66 -6.56 -34.28
C ILE A 368 11.16 -5.72 -35.46
N ARG A 369 11.02 -6.30 -36.66
CA ARG A 369 10.52 -5.58 -37.85
C ARG A 369 9.09 -5.08 -37.66
N ARG A 370 8.24 -5.81 -36.90
CA ARG A 370 6.88 -5.33 -36.59
C ARG A 370 6.88 -4.16 -35.62
N GLU A 371 7.77 -4.15 -34.64
CA GLU A 371 7.88 -3.05 -33.65
C GLU A 371 8.60 -1.83 -34.25
N ILE A 372 9.56 -2.04 -35.15
CA ILE A 372 10.44 -1.01 -35.74
C ILE A 372 10.46 -1.18 -37.27
N PRO A 373 9.43 -0.68 -37.98
CA PRO A 373 9.30 -0.86 -39.43
C PRO A 373 10.41 -0.19 -40.26
N GLU A 374 11.18 0.71 -39.66
CA GLU A 374 12.30 1.40 -40.30
C GLU A 374 13.53 0.50 -40.51
N ILE A 375 13.57 -0.69 -39.88
CA ILE A 375 14.65 -1.67 -40.05
C ILE A 375 14.44 -2.48 -41.32
N SER A 376 15.39 -2.34 -42.25
CA SER A 376 15.42 -3.07 -43.52
C SER A 376 15.98 -4.48 -43.34
N THR A 377 17.15 -4.62 -42.70
CA THR A 377 17.84 -5.91 -42.54
C THR A 377 18.22 -6.15 -41.08
N ILE A 378 18.12 -7.40 -40.65
CA ILE A 378 18.57 -7.86 -39.33
C ILE A 378 19.49 -9.06 -39.57
N LEU A 379 20.68 -9.03 -39.00
CA LEU A 379 21.62 -10.13 -38.96
C LEU A 379 21.78 -10.57 -37.51
N THR A 380 21.40 -11.82 -37.23
CA THR A 380 21.49 -12.39 -35.88
C THR A 380 22.56 -13.48 -35.84
N HIS A 381 23.61 -13.27 -35.06
CA HIS A 381 24.57 -14.34 -34.72
C HIS A 381 23.95 -15.23 -33.65
N ILE A 382 23.96 -16.55 -33.85
CA ILE A 382 23.47 -17.51 -32.85
C ILE A 382 24.66 -18.00 -32.04
N GLU A 383 24.70 -17.63 -30.77
CA GLU A 383 25.72 -18.08 -29.84
C GLU A 383 25.11 -19.04 -28.83
N SER A 384 25.89 -20.03 -28.40
CA SER A 384 25.50 -20.91 -27.31
C SER A 384 26.17 -20.45 -26.02
N GLU A 385 25.39 -20.23 -24.95
CA GLU A 385 25.94 -19.93 -23.63
C GLU A 385 26.67 -21.16 -23.08
N PRO A 386 27.98 -21.13 -22.80
CA PRO A 386 28.69 -22.31 -22.34
C PRO A 386 28.23 -22.72 -20.94
N ALA A 387 27.49 -23.83 -20.81
CA ALA A 387 27.05 -24.32 -19.50
C ALA A 387 28.18 -25.06 -18.76
N THR A 388 29.28 -25.35 -19.46
CA THR A 388 30.40 -26.13 -18.93
C THR A 388 31.46 -25.21 -18.34
N ILE A 389 31.75 -25.36 -17.03
CA ILE A 389 32.89 -24.70 -16.39
C ILE A 389 34.18 -25.20 -17.05
N GLU A 390 34.84 -24.34 -17.85
CA GLU A 390 36.17 -24.64 -18.38
C GLU A 390 37.15 -24.78 -17.21
N ARG A 391 37.78 -25.95 -17.09
CA ARG A 391 38.85 -26.21 -16.11
C ARG A 391 40.18 -26.08 -16.84
N PRO A 392 40.87 -24.94 -16.75
CA PRO A 392 42.16 -24.80 -17.43
C PRO A 392 43.16 -25.81 -16.88
N ALA A 393 44.05 -26.28 -17.75
CA ALA A 393 45.08 -27.26 -17.40
C ALA A 393 46.17 -26.64 -16.50
N SER A 394 46.45 -25.34 -16.67
CA SER A 394 47.33 -24.57 -15.81
C SER A 394 47.04 -23.06 -15.89
N LEU A 395 47.34 -22.35 -14.79
CA LEU A 395 47.43 -20.90 -14.73
C LEU A 395 48.90 -20.55 -14.56
N GLU A 396 49.52 -19.97 -15.58
CA GLU A 396 50.97 -19.74 -15.63
C GLU A 396 51.28 -18.27 -15.91
N ARG A 397 52.41 -17.79 -15.37
CA ARG A 397 53.03 -16.54 -15.83
C ARG A 397 53.99 -16.88 -16.96
N ASP A 398 53.52 -16.79 -18.19
CA ASP A 398 54.36 -16.96 -19.38
C ASP A 398 55.14 -15.66 -19.65
N ARG A 399 56.40 -15.62 -19.21
CA ARG A 399 57.28 -14.45 -19.38
C ARG A 399 57.46 -14.05 -20.84
N GLN A 400 57.36 -14.98 -21.79
CA GLN A 400 57.57 -14.64 -23.21
C GLN A 400 56.36 -13.88 -23.76
N LEU A 401 55.15 -14.38 -23.49
CA LEU A 401 53.91 -13.68 -23.89
C LEU A 401 53.77 -12.34 -23.18
N GLU A 402 54.14 -12.24 -21.91
CA GLU A 402 54.15 -10.96 -21.18
C GLU A 402 55.08 -9.92 -21.85
N VAL A 403 56.31 -10.31 -22.20
CA VAL A 403 57.27 -9.40 -22.86
C VAL A 403 56.75 -8.94 -24.22
N ARG A 404 56.13 -9.85 -25.00
CA ARG A 404 55.53 -9.51 -26.28
C ARG A 404 54.34 -8.56 -26.12
N LEU A 405 53.48 -8.78 -25.14
CA LEU A 405 52.34 -7.91 -24.85
C LEU A 405 52.80 -6.49 -24.46
N ARG A 406 53.79 -6.38 -23.56
CA ARG A 406 54.37 -5.09 -23.18
C ARG A 406 55.02 -4.38 -24.37
N ARG A 407 55.64 -5.12 -25.30
CA ARG A 407 56.20 -4.54 -26.53
C ARG A 407 55.10 -4.01 -27.45
N ALA A 408 54.03 -4.78 -27.67
CA ALA A 408 52.90 -4.33 -28.48
C ALA A 408 52.26 -3.05 -27.90
N ALA A 409 52.18 -2.95 -26.58
CA ALA A 409 51.66 -1.78 -25.88
C ALA A 409 52.49 -0.51 -26.07
N GLN A 410 53.81 -0.62 -26.25
CA GLN A 410 54.68 0.54 -26.50
C GLN A 410 54.35 1.30 -27.79
N ALA A 411 53.59 0.70 -28.70
CA ALA A 411 53.11 1.36 -29.91
C ALA A 411 51.99 2.38 -29.64
N PHE A 412 51.39 2.36 -28.44
CA PHE A 412 50.23 3.17 -28.07
C PHE A 412 50.63 4.13 -26.93
N PRO A 413 50.86 5.43 -27.21
CA PRO A 413 51.33 6.40 -26.21
C PRO A 413 50.35 6.66 -25.07
N GLU A 414 49.07 6.36 -25.28
CA GLU A 414 48.02 6.48 -24.26
C GLU A 414 48.12 5.38 -23.19
N ILE A 415 48.76 4.25 -23.48
CA ILE A 415 48.93 3.16 -22.51
C ILE A 415 50.04 3.53 -21.53
N LEU A 416 49.67 3.76 -20.27
CA LEU A 416 50.60 4.16 -19.22
C LEU A 416 51.34 2.97 -18.62
N ASP A 417 50.64 1.85 -18.44
CA ASP A 417 51.21 0.63 -17.86
C ASP A 417 50.40 -0.62 -18.25
N ILE A 418 51.07 -1.78 -18.25
CA ILE A 418 50.44 -3.10 -18.30
C ILE A 418 50.97 -3.95 -17.15
N HIS A 419 50.06 -4.49 -16.34
CA HIS A 419 50.39 -5.33 -15.20
C HIS A 419 49.38 -6.49 -15.05
N GLU A 420 49.62 -7.33 -14.03
CA GLU A 420 48.77 -8.51 -13.73
C GLU A 420 48.50 -9.40 -14.95
N VAL A 421 49.55 -9.73 -15.70
CA VAL A 421 49.44 -10.60 -16.87
C VAL A 421 49.34 -12.07 -16.44
N PHE A 422 48.23 -12.71 -16.78
CA PHE A 422 47.97 -14.14 -16.53
C PHE A 422 47.78 -14.87 -17.86
N VAL A 423 48.38 -16.05 -17.98
CA VAL A 423 48.18 -16.92 -19.13
C VAL A 423 47.51 -18.21 -18.68
N THR A 424 46.40 -18.53 -19.36
CA THR A 424 45.62 -19.72 -19.11
C THR A 424 45.71 -20.61 -20.34
N ARG A 425 46.02 -21.89 -20.13
CA ARG A 425 46.06 -22.90 -21.21
C ARG A 425 44.97 -23.94 -20.95
N ALA A 426 44.00 -24.02 -21.85
CA ALA A 426 42.94 -25.03 -21.79
C ALA A 426 43.10 -26.01 -22.95
N HIS A 427 42.99 -27.31 -22.65
CA HIS A 427 43.04 -28.38 -23.64
C HIS A 427 41.62 -28.94 -23.83
N ASN A 428 40.91 -28.47 -24.86
CA ASN A 428 39.56 -28.92 -25.17
C ASN A 428 39.52 -29.47 -26.60
N ASN A 429 39.07 -30.72 -26.77
CA ASN A 429 38.80 -31.37 -28.05
C ASN A 429 39.89 -31.19 -29.15
N GLY A 430 41.16 -31.31 -28.77
CA GLY A 430 42.28 -31.36 -29.72
C GLY A 430 42.87 -30.00 -30.16
N ALA A 431 42.40 -28.88 -29.60
CA ALA A 431 43.01 -27.56 -29.80
C ALA A 431 43.51 -26.97 -28.47
N ASP A 432 44.78 -26.61 -28.40
CA ASP A 432 45.32 -25.80 -27.29
C ASP A 432 44.78 -24.38 -27.41
N ARG A 433 43.90 -23.99 -26.48
CA ARG A 433 43.43 -22.60 -26.37
C ARG A 433 44.27 -21.88 -25.33
N ILE A 434 45.13 -20.98 -25.81
CA ILE A 434 45.89 -20.06 -24.95
C ILE A 434 45.07 -18.79 -24.79
N GLN A 435 44.79 -18.39 -23.56
CA GLN A 435 44.16 -17.11 -23.22
C GLN A 435 45.14 -16.28 -22.41
N VAL A 436 45.26 -14.99 -22.74
CA VAL A 436 46.05 -14.01 -21.99
C VAL A 436 45.09 -13.00 -21.38
N ASN A 437 45.24 -12.70 -20.10
CA ASN A 437 44.48 -11.67 -19.41
C ASN A 437 45.46 -10.65 -18.84
N CYS A 438 45.16 -9.35 -18.92
CA CYS A 438 45.99 -8.31 -18.32
C CYS A 438 45.18 -7.10 -17.88
N HIS A 439 45.77 -6.29 -17.01
CA HIS A 439 45.29 -4.94 -16.71
C HIS A 439 46.09 -3.92 -17.53
N CYS A 440 45.40 -2.91 -18.04
CA CYS A 440 45.97 -1.86 -18.89
C CYS A 440 45.58 -0.49 -18.32
N THR A 441 46.56 0.27 -17.85
CA THR A 441 46.33 1.58 -17.25
C THR A 441 46.29 2.67 -18.31
N LEU A 442 45.24 3.48 -18.28
CA LEU A 442 44.96 4.57 -19.22
C LEU A 442 44.68 5.87 -18.44
N PRO A 443 44.80 7.06 -19.08
CA PRO A 443 44.48 8.35 -18.45
C PRO A 443 43.04 8.43 -17.93
N ASP A 444 42.84 9.05 -16.76
CA ASP A 444 41.54 9.12 -16.07
C ASP A 444 40.47 9.87 -16.88
N ASP A 445 40.88 10.83 -17.70
CA ASP A 445 40.02 11.72 -18.48
C ASP A 445 39.75 11.20 -19.90
N LEU A 446 40.26 10.00 -20.24
CA LEU A 446 40.10 9.44 -21.57
C LEU A 446 38.66 8.96 -21.79
N PRO A 447 37.95 9.40 -22.85
CA PRO A 447 36.60 8.95 -23.13
C PRO A 447 36.54 7.43 -23.37
N MET A 448 35.50 6.76 -22.87
CA MET A 448 35.34 5.30 -23.02
C MET A 448 35.36 4.80 -24.47
N SER A 449 34.88 5.62 -25.42
CA SER A 449 34.99 5.30 -26.85
C SER A 449 36.45 5.19 -27.29
N LYS A 450 37.31 6.11 -26.83
CA LYS A 450 38.74 6.12 -27.14
C LYS A 450 39.50 5.01 -26.42
N VAL A 451 39.14 4.74 -25.16
CA VAL A 451 39.62 3.58 -24.40
C VAL A 451 39.38 2.30 -25.19
N HIS A 452 38.16 2.09 -25.69
CA HIS A 452 37.82 0.91 -26.48
C HIS A 452 38.62 0.83 -27.80
N GLU A 453 38.79 1.94 -28.53
CA GLU A 453 39.63 1.97 -29.74
C GLU A 453 41.07 1.49 -29.47
N ILE A 454 41.69 1.98 -28.38
CA ILE A 454 43.07 1.64 -28.02
C ILE A 454 43.19 0.17 -27.62
N ILE A 455 42.27 -0.32 -26.78
CA ILE A 455 42.26 -1.72 -26.34
C ILE A 455 42.09 -2.66 -27.53
N THR A 456 41.15 -2.39 -28.42
CA THR A 456 40.90 -3.20 -29.62
C THR A 456 42.11 -3.17 -30.56
N ALA A 457 42.75 -2.01 -30.72
CA ALA A 457 43.97 -1.89 -31.53
C ALA A 457 45.15 -2.67 -30.92
N LEU A 458 45.33 -2.60 -29.60
CA LEU A 458 46.33 -3.40 -28.87
C LEU A 458 46.06 -4.90 -29.03
N GLU A 459 44.80 -5.32 -28.84
CA GLU A 459 44.40 -6.71 -28.98
C GLU A 459 44.75 -7.26 -30.37
N ASN A 460 44.41 -6.50 -31.41
CA ASN A 460 44.71 -6.86 -32.79
C ASN A 460 46.22 -6.91 -33.06
N ALA A 461 46.97 -5.91 -32.59
CA ALA A 461 48.43 -5.87 -32.73
C ALA A 461 49.10 -7.08 -32.03
N PHE A 462 48.64 -7.43 -30.83
CA PHE A 462 49.17 -8.55 -30.08
C PHE A 462 48.81 -9.91 -30.73
N LYS A 463 47.58 -10.08 -31.21
CA LYS A 463 47.15 -11.29 -31.93
C LYS A 463 47.92 -11.51 -33.24
N LEU A 464 48.32 -10.42 -33.92
CA LEU A 464 49.19 -10.49 -35.09
C LEU A 464 50.60 -11.00 -34.74
N ASP A 465 51.16 -10.55 -33.61
CA ASP A 465 52.48 -10.95 -33.13
C ASP A 465 52.49 -12.35 -32.46
N CYS A 466 51.35 -12.78 -31.91
CA CYS A 466 51.18 -14.04 -31.17
C CYS A 466 49.93 -14.78 -31.65
N PRO A 467 49.91 -15.35 -32.88
CA PRO A 467 48.74 -16.05 -33.43
C PRO A 467 48.37 -17.31 -32.64
N GLU A 468 49.27 -17.83 -31.79
CA GLU A 468 48.99 -18.92 -30.85
C GLU A 468 48.00 -18.53 -29.74
N VAL A 469 47.78 -17.23 -29.49
CA VAL A 469 46.84 -16.74 -28.47
C VAL A 469 45.43 -16.69 -29.04
N SER A 470 44.57 -17.54 -28.52
CA SER A 470 43.17 -17.63 -28.93
C SER A 470 42.31 -16.45 -28.45
N ARG A 471 42.62 -15.89 -27.28
CA ARG A 471 41.88 -14.76 -26.69
C ARG A 471 42.80 -13.90 -25.83
N LEU A 472 42.69 -12.58 -25.96
CA LEU A 472 43.32 -11.61 -25.07
C LEU A 472 42.21 -10.79 -24.40
N LEU A 473 42.16 -10.79 -23.07
CA LEU A 473 41.19 -10.01 -22.30
C LEU A 473 41.93 -8.90 -21.55
N ILE A 474 41.59 -7.66 -21.89
CA ILE A 474 42.24 -6.47 -21.31
C ILE A 474 41.22 -5.79 -20.40
N HIS A 475 41.57 -5.64 -19.13
CA HIS A 475 40.83 -4.82 -18.18
C HIS A 475 41.43 -3.40 -18.18
N PRO A 476 40.75 -2.39 -18.72
CA PRO A 476 41.22 -1.01 -18.62
C PRO A 476 41.03 -0.47 -17.21
N GLU A 477 42.07 0.16 -16.68
CA GLU A 477 42.06 0.78 -15.37
C GLU A 477 42.43 2.27 -15.47
N PRO A 478 41.80 3.13 -14.66
CA PRO A 478 42.18 4.53 -14.58
C PRO A 478 43.55 4.69 -13.89
N ALA A 479 44.34 5.69 -14.31
CA ALA A 479 45.65 6.01 -13.73
C ALA A 479 45.58 6.26 -12.21
N THR A 480 44.44 6.70 -11.70
CA THR A 480 44.17 6.89 -10.27
C THR A 480 44.17 5.60 -9.46
N ASP A 481 43.74 4.47 -10.03
CA ASP A 481 43.72 3.18 -9.32
C ASP A 481 45.11 2.52 -9.27
N ASN A 482 45.96 2.76 -10.28
CA ASN A 482 47.35 2.26 -10.33
C ASN A 482 48.32 3.00 -9.37
N ARG A 483 47.78 3.76 -8.41
CA ARG A 483 48.54 4.40 -7.30
C ARG A 483 48.33 3.73 -5.94
N ARG A 484 47.61 2.61 -5.88
CA ARG A 484 47.37 1.86 -4.64
C ARG A 484 48.39 0.79 -4.34
#